data_AF-A0A089NR33-F1
#
_entry.id   AF-A0A089NR33-F1
#
_cell.length_a   1.000
_cell.length_b   1.000
_cell.length_c   1.000
_cell.angle_alpha   90.00
_cell.angle_beta   90.00
_cell.angle_gamma   90.00
#
_symmetry.space_group_name_H-M   'P 1'
#
loop_
_entity.id
_entity.type
_entity.pdbx_description
1 polymer ?
#
loop_
_entity_poly.entity_id
_entity_poly.type
_entity_poly.pdbx_seq_one_letter_code
_entity_poly.pdbx_strand_id
1 'polypeptide(L)'
;MVLDSRTLRSTPESGARAAWDGHKRTRGSKLHAAVDTLGQVLALHVTPANADDRAAVARLADAVQEATGDSVNLAYVDQGYTGERAAKAAADHGIAMEVVKLPEAKRGFVLLPRRWVVERAFAWMARFRRLTRDYERLPATLAGLHLVAFSVLLLRRAADFAAVRNSLYSEADWQLSARNGRLLCAHCRCVASKIHEPKADVHSAGWTSGPCGTAVKPIVARESG
;
A
#
# COMPACT_ATOMS: atom_id res chain seq x y z
N MET A 1 13.81 1.13 3.74
CA MET A 1 13.30 0.78 2.40
C MET A 1 13.90 -0.52 1.88
N VAL A 2 13.35 -1.07 0.81
CA VAL A 2 13.91 -2.16 0.01
C VAL A 2 14.07 -1.66 -1.42
N LEU A 3 15.25 -1.83 -2.01
CA LEU A 3 15.54 -1.44 -3.40
C LEU A 3 15.72 -2.70 -4.26
N ASP A 4 15.09 -2.68 -5.43
CA ASP A 4 15.33 -3.66 -6.47
C ASP A 4 14.96 -3.07 -7.83
N SER A 5 15.39 -3.73 -8.90
CA SER A 5 15.10 -3.34 -10.26
C SER A 5 14.54 -4.48 -11.09
N ARG A 6 13.69 -4.14 -12.04
CA ARG A 6 13.10 -5.07 -12.99
C ARG A 6 13.31 -4.58 -14.41
N THR A 7 13.88 -5.45 -15.24
CA THR A 7 13.95 -5.22 -16.68
C THR A 7 12.58 -5.54 -17.32
N LEU A 8 12.02 -4.55 -18.01
CA LEU A 8 10.83 -4.67 -18.84
C LEU A 8 11.26 -4.74 -20.29
N ARG A 9 10.75 -5.72 -21.04
CA ARG A 9 10.92 -5.70 -22.50
C ARG A 9 10.36 -4.38 -23.03
N SER A 10 11.02 -3.79 -24.01
CA SER A 10 10.60 -2.51 -24.59
C SER A 10 10.14 -2.68 -26.03
N THR A 11 9.42 -1.70 -26.54
CA THR A 11 9.14 -1.54 -27.96
C THR A 11 10.05 -0.45 -28.55
N PRO A 12 10.11 -0.27 -29.89
CA PRO A 12 10.91 0.79 -30.50
C PRO A 12 10.59 2.19 -29.96
N GLU A 13 9.36 2.43 -29.52
CA GLU A 13 8.87 3.70 -28.97
C GLU A 13 9.65 4.15 -27.73
N SER A 14 10.21 3.21 -26.94
CA SER A 14 11.04 3.53 -25.77
C SER A 14 12.39 4.16 -26.13
N GLY A 15 12.75 4.22 -27.43
CA GLY A 15 13.92 4.92 -27.95
C GLY A 15 15.23 4.45 -27.33
N ALA A 16 16.08 5.39 -26.91
CA ALA A 16 17.39 5.11 -26.32
C ALA A 16 17.33 4.26 -25.03
N ARG A 17 16.15 4.15 -24.38
CA ARG A 17 15.98 3.27 -23.23
C ARG A 17 15.88 1.80 -23.60
N ALA A 18 15.51 1.46 -24.84
CA ALA A 18 15.41 0.09 -25.34
C ALA A 18 16.79 -0.56 -25.56
N ALA A 19 17.60 -0.59 -24.51
CA ALA A 19 18.96 -1.11 -24.52
C ALA A 19 18.98 -2.62 -24.27
N TRP A 20 20.10 -3.25 -24.63
CA TRP A 20 20.30 -4.69 -24.42
C TRP A 20 20.79 -4.97 -23.00
N ASP A 21 20.03 -5.77 -22.27
CA ASP A 21 20.43 -6.34 -20.98
C ASP A 21 21.15 -7.67 -21.23
N GLY A 22 22.47 -7.68 -21.03
CA GLY A 22 23.28 -8.89 -21.23
C GLY A 22 22.96 -10.02 -20.25
N HIS A 23 22.56 -9.68 -19.01
CA HIS A 23 22.25 -10.66 -17.97
C HIS A 23 20.88 -11.30 -18.22
N LYS A 24 19.87 -10.52 -18.59
CA LYS A 24 18.52 -11.02 -18.91
C LYS A 24 18.37 -11.45 -20.38
N ARG A 25 19.38 -11.20 -21.21
CA ARG A 25 19.41 -11.49 -22.65
C ARG A 25 18.18 -10.95 -23.37
N THR A 26 17.76 -9.74 -23.01
CA THR A 26 16.57 -9.10 -23.58
C THR A 26 16.80 -7.63 -23.82
N ARG A 27 16.10 -7.07 -24.81
CA ARG A 27 16.06 -5.63 -25.06
C ARG A 27 14.93 -5.00 -24.25
N GLY A 28 15.23 -3.92 -23.53
CA GLY A 28 14.29 -3.40 -22.54
C GLY A 28 14.70 -2.08 -21.91
N SER A 29 13.83 -1.61 -21.03
CA SER A 29 14.08 -0.55 -20.05
C SER A 29 14.13 -1.18 -18.66
N LYS A 30 14.83 -0.57 -17.72
CA LYS A 30 14.90 -1.05 -16.35
C LYS A 30 14.14 -0.10 -15.43
N LEU A 31 13.18 -0.64 -14.68
CA LEU A 31 12.45 0.07 -13.65
C LEU A 31 13.09 -0.25 -12.30
N HIS A 32 13.70 0.75 -11.67
CA HIS A 32 14.16 0.69 -10.30
C HIS A 32 13.03 1.16 -9.37
N ALA A 33 12.80 0.43 -8.30
CA ALA A 33 11.79 0.78 -7.32
C ALA A 33 12.37 0.77 -5.91
N ALA A 34 12.03 1.81 -5.15
CA ALA A 34 12.20 1.87 -3.71
C ALA A 34 10.84 1.67 -3.05
N VAL A 35 10.74 0.67 -2.18
CA VAL A 35 9.52 0.40 -1.42
C VAL A 35 9.77 0.43 0.08
N ASP A 36 8.73 0.70 0.86
CA ASP A 36 8.78 0.57 2.31
C ASP A 36 8.75 -0.92 2.76
N THR A 37 8.67 -1.15 4.06
CA THR A 37 8.62 -2.51 4.62
C THR A 37 7.30 -3.24 4.38
N LEU A 38 6.24 -2.53 4.01
CA LEU A 38 4.90 -3.06 3.68
C LEU A 38 4.72 -3.31 2.17
N GLY A 39 5.64 -2.80 1.34
CA GLY A 39 5.61 -2.85 -0.12
C GLY A 39 4.86 -1.69 -0.78
N GLN A 40 4.75 -0.55 -0.10
CA GLN A 40 4.31 0.72 -0.67
C GLN A 40 5.48 1.38 -1.39
N VAL A 41 5.23 1.93 -2.58
CA VAL A 41 6.26 2.61 -3.36
C VAL A 41 6.57 3.97 -2.76
N LEU A 42 7.86 4.24 -2.56
CA LEU A 42 8.40 5.52 -2.13
C LEU A 42 8.99 6.29 -3.31
N ALA A 43 9.71 5.60 -4.20
CA ALA A 43 10.28 6.20 -5.41
C ALA A 43 10.37 5.19 -6.55
N LEU A 44 10.29 5.69 -7.79
CA LEU A 44 10.48 4.93 -9.02
C LEU A 44 11.47 5.68 -9.92
N HIS A 45 12.37 4.93 -10.56
CA HIS A 45 13.29 5.49 -11.54
C HIS A 45 13.41 4.56 -12.74
N VAL A 46 13.41 5.10 -13.96
CA VAL A 46 13.50 4.29 -15.18
C VAL A 46 14.78 4.63 -15.92
N THR A 47 15.58 3.63 -16.20
CA THR A 47 16.82 3.75 -16.98
C THR A 47 16.80 2.85 -18.20
N PRO A 48 17.74 3.02 -19.15
CA PRO A 48 18.01 1.98 -20.14
C PRO A 48 18.40 0.65 -19.47
N ALA A 49 18.11 -0.49 -20.10
CA ALA A 49 18.36 -1.78 -19.44
C ALA A 49 19.84 -2.18 -19.28
N ASN A 50 20.75 -1.56 -20.04
CA ASN A 50 22.20 -1.71 -19.85
C ASN A 50 22.77 -0.78 -18.77
N ALA A 51 21.95 0.06 -18.15
CA ALA A 51 22.41 0.93 -17.07
C ALA A 51 22.70 0.12 -15.80
N ASP A 52 23.77 0.52 -15.12
CA ASP A 52 24.17 -0.06 -13.83
C ASP A 52 23.15 0.29 -12.74
N ASP A 53 22.67 -0.73 -12.04
CA ASP A 53 21.74 -0.60 -10.91
C ASP A 53 22.33 0.25 -9.79
N ARG A 54 23.65 0.17 -9.59
CA ARG A 54 24.38 0.94 -8.57
C ARG A 54 24.32 2.44 -8.84
N ALA A 55 24.23 2.84 -10.10
CA ALA A 55 24.15 4.25 -10.49
C ALA A 55 22.77 4.86 -10.17
N ALA A 56 21.72 4.04 -10.04
CA ALA A 56 20.37 4.51 -9.71
C ALA A 56 20.21 4.81 -8.20
N VAL A 57 21.09 4.29 -7.34
CA VAL A 57 20.98 4.39 -5.88
C VAL A 57 20.92 5.84 -5.40
N ALA A 58 21.81 6.71 -5.89
CA ALA A 58 21.83 8.12 -5.49
C ALA A 58 20.47 8.80 -5.75
N ARG A 59 19.93 8.64 -6.97
CA ARG A 59 18.64 9.25 -7.34
C ARG A 59 17.46 8.69 -6.56
N LEU A 60 17.49 7.39 -6.25
CA LEU A 60 16.44 6.78 -5.44
C LEU A 60 16.52 7.20 -3.98
N ALA A 61 17.73 7.29 -3.41
CA ALA A 61 17.94 7.76 -2.05
C ALA A 61 17.44 9.20 -1.88
N ASP A 62 17.81 10.09 -2.79
CA ASP A 62 17.35 11.48 -2.86
C ASP A 62 15.82 11.57 -2.90
N ALA A 63 15.19 10.91 -3.88
CA ALA A 63 13.74 10.93 -4.05
C ALA A 63 12.99 10.31 -2.86
N VAL A 64 13.55 9.28 -2.22
CA VAL A 64 12.96 8.67 -1.02
C VAL A 64 13.02 9.62 0.16
N GLN A 65 14.15 10.30 0.38
CA GLN A 65 14.26 11.25 1.48
C GLN A 65 13.36 12.45 1.27
N GLU A 66 13.27 12.99 0.05
CA GLU A 66 12.32 14.04 -0.30
C GLU A 66 10.87 13.60 -0.01
N ALA A 67 10.48 12.39 -0.41
CA ALA A 67 9.13 11.87 -0.21
C ALA A 67 8.79 11.55 1.27
N THR A 68 9.79 11.31 2.11
CA THR A 68 9.61 10.83 3.48
C THR A 68 10.06 11.81 4.56
N GLY A 69 10.56 12.98 4.18
CA GLY A 69 11.10 13.98 5.11
C GLY A 69 12.31 13.44 5.88
N ASP A 70 13.27 12.86 5.17
CA ASP A 70 14.53 12.33 5.72
C ASP A 70 14.38 11.21 6.77
N SER A 71 13.25 10.49 6.77
CA SER A 71 12.96 9.49 7.82
C SER A 71 13.48 8.08 7.54
N VAL A 72 14.04 7.83 6.35
CA VAL A 72 14.56 6.51 5.97
C VAL A 72 16.05 6.43 6.26
N ASN A 73 16.45 5.50 7.13
CA ASN A 73 17.85 5.34 7.55
C ASN A 73 18.51 4.03 7.09
N LEU A 74 17.71 3.09 6.54
CA LEU A 74 18.19 1.75 6.15
C LEU A 74 17.57 1.31 4.82
N ALA A 75 18.40 0.79 3.93
CA ALA A 75 18.02 0.22 2.65
C ALA A 75 18.48 -1.24 2.53
N TYR A 76 17.54 -2.16 2.37
CA TYR A 76 17.83 -3.54 1.99
C TYR A 76 18.00 -3.62 0.48
N VAL A 77 19.12 -4.18 0.03
CA VAL A 77 19.44 -4.35 -1.39
C VAL A 77 19.94 -5.76 -1.67
N ASP A 78 19.89 -6.19 -2.92
CA ASP A 78 20.50 -7.46 -3.30
C ASP A 78 22.01 -7.35 -3.59
N GLN A 79 22.64 -8.50 -3.86
CA GLN A 79 24.07 -8.56 -4.17
C GLN A 79 24.46 -7.76 -5.43
N GLY A 80 23.54 -7.49 -6.37
CA GLY A 80 23.82 -6.68 -7.55
C GLY A 80 24.20 -5.24 -7.19
N TYR A 81 23.67 -4.72 -6.08
CA TYR A 81 23.96 -3.38 -5.56
C TYR A 81 25.22 -3.29 -4.68
N THR A 82 26.04 -4.34 -4.61
CA THR A 82 27.33 -4.27 -3.90
C THR A 82 28.28 -3.23 -4.50
N GLY A 83 28.98 -2.49 -3.66
CA GLY A 83 30.07 -1.60 -4.09
C GLY A 83 30.12 -0.31 -3.29
N GLU A 84 31.33 0.19 -3.07
CA GLU A 84 31.57 1.41 -2.27
C GLU A 84 30.84 2.63 -2.81
N ARG A 85 30.75 2.77 -4.14
CA ARG A 85 30.05 3.89 -4.78
C ARG A 85 28.55 3.90 -4.46
N ALA A 86 27.89 2.74 -4.48
CA ALA A 86 26.47 2.63 -4.16
C ALA A 86 26.24 2.89 -2.66
N ALA A 87 27.06 2.27 -1.80
CA ALA A 87 27.01 2.48 -0.36
C ALA A 87 27.23 3.95 0.02
N LYS A 88 28.24 4.60 -0.58
CA LYS A 88 28.51 6.02 -0.40
C LYS A 88 27.35 6.88 -0.88
N ALA A 89 26.81 6.60 -2.07
CA ALA A 89 25.68 7.34 -2.60
C ALA A 89 24.47 7.30 -1.65
N ALA A 90 24.14 6.14 -1.06
CA ALA A 90 23.09 6.06 -0.06
C ALA A 90 23.46 6.79 1.25
N ALA A 91 24.71 6.63 1.72
CA ALA A 91 25.20 7.24 2.94
C ALA A 91 25.25 8.78 2.88
N ASP A 92 25.52 9.35 1.70
CA ASP A 92 25.48 10.80 1.46
C ASP A 92 24.05 11.37 1.68
N HIS A 93 23.01 10.51 1.67
CA HIS A 93 21.62 10.82 2.03
C HIS A 93 21.20 10.25 3.40
N GLY A 94 22.15 9.85 4.26
CA GLY A 94 21.85 9.31 5.60
C GLY A 94 21.31 7.87 5.63
N ILE A 95 21.41 7.14 4.52
CA ILE A 95 20.87 5.78 4.40
C ILE A 95 21.99 4.74 4.46
N ALA A 96 21.96 3.87 5.46
CA ALA A 96 22.81 2.68 5.51
C ALA A 96 22.30 1.60 4.54
N MET A 97 23.19 0.94 3.81
CA MET A 97 22.83 -0.18 2.92
C MET A 97 23.14 -1.52 3.57
N GLU A 98 22.13 -2.39 3.63
CA GLU A 98 22.26 -3.78 4.03
C GLU A 98 22.13 -4.68 2.79
N VAL A 99 23.25 -5.29 2.39
CA VAL A 99 23.29 -6.21 1.25
C VAL A 99 22.82 -7.59 1.69
N VAL A 100 21.65 -8.00 1.21
CA VAL A 100 21.06 -9.31 1.50
C VAL A 100 21.68 -10.35 0.56
N LYS A 101 22.55 -11.21 1.11
CA LYS A 101 23.26 -12.26 0.38
C LYS A 101 22.50 -13.59 0.41
N LEU A 102 22.52 -14.33 -0.70
CA LEU A 102 22.06 -15.72 -0.71
C LEU A 102 23.09 -16.58 0.05
N PRO A 103 22.68 -17.42 1.02
CA PRO A 103 23.59 -18.36 1.66
C PRO A 103 24.13 -19.36 0.63
N GLU A 104 25.46 -19.53 0.57
CA GLU A 104 26.16 -20.33 -0.45
C GLU A 104 25.80 -21.83 -0.42
N ALA A 105 25.21 -22.33 0.68
CA ALA A 105 25.18 -23.76 1.01
C ALA A 105 23.79 -24.35 1.30
N LYS A 106 22.74 -23.98 0.56
CA LYS A 106 21.43 -24.65 0.70
C LYS A 106 20.85 -25.06 -0.66
N ARG A 107 20.65 -26.37 -0.86
CA ARG A 107 19.80 -26.90 -1.94
C ARG A 107 18.34 -26.56 -1.60
N GLY A 108 17.67 -25.82 -2.49
CA GLY A 108 16.26 -25.44 -2.34
C GLY A 108 16.03 -23.92 -2.27
N PHE A 109 14.78 -23.52 -2.15
CA PHE A 109 14.39 -22.11 -2.03
C PHE A 109 14.70 -21.59 -0.62
N VAL A 110 15.59 -20.60 -0.51
CA VAL A 110 15.87 -19.89 0.75
C VAL A 110 15.15 -18.56 0.73
N LEU A 111 14.21 -18.37 1.66
CA LEU A 111 13.56 -17.08 1.84
C LEU A 111 14.56 -16.07 2.39
N LEU A 112 14.93 -15.09 1.56
CA LEU A 112 15.77 -13.97 1.99
C LEU A 112 14.92 -12.94 2.74
N PRO A 113 15.37 -12.46 3.91
CA PRO A 113 14.65 -11.44 4.66
C PRO A 113 14.42 -10.19 3.79
N ARG A 114 13.19 -9.66 3.82
CA ARG A 114 12.75 -8.37 3.24
C ARG A 114 12.84 -8.21 1.71
N ARG A 115 13.66 -8.97 0.98
CA ARG A 115 13.78 -8.90 -0.50
C ARG A 115 12.46 -9.19 -1.21
N TRP A 116 11.71 -10.17 -0.73
CA TRP A 116 10.44 -10.60 -1.33
C TRP A 116 9.38 -9.47 -1.39
N VAL A 117 9.53 -8.40 -0.62
CA VAL A 117 8.55 -7.31 -0.54
C VAL A 117 8.48 -6.53 -1.86
N VAL A 118 9.63 -6.13 -2.42
CA VAL A 118 9.70 -5.39 -3.70
C VAL A 118 9.45 -6.31 -4.90
N GLU A 119 9.90 -7.56 -4.85
CA GLU A 119 9.61 -8.54 -5.89
C GLU A 119 8.10 -8.83 -5.98
N ARG A 120 7.42 -8.94 -4.83
CA ARG A 120 5.96 -9.07 -4.76
C ARG A 120 5.26 -7.84 -5.32
N ALA A 121 5.79 -6.64 -5.05
CA ALA A 121 5.30 -5.41 -5.64
C ALA A 121 5.36 -5.50 -7.19
N PHE A 122 6.50 -5.88 -7.76
CA PHE A 122 6.63 -6.13 -9.20
C PHE A 122 5.69 -7.22 -9.73
N ALA A 123 5.48 -8.29 -8.97
CA ALA A 123 4.55 -9.37 -9.35
C ALA A 123 3.10 -8.87 -9.43
N TRP A 124 2.67 -7.99 -8.51
CA TRP A 124 1.37 -7.35 -8.62
C TRP A 124 1.29 -6.43 -9.84
N MET A 125 2.34 -5.67 -10.13
CA MET A 125 2.38 -4.81 -11.32
C MET A 125 2.28 -5.60 -12.63
N ALA A 126 2.84 -6.83 -12.67
CA ALA A 126 2.72 -7.71 -13.83
C ALA A 126 1.27 -8.13 -14.15
N ARG A 127 0.33 -7.97 -13.21
CA ARG A 127 -1.10 -8.25 -13.44
C ARG A 127 -1.79 -7.14 -14.24
N PHE A 128 -1.20 -5.95 -14.29
CA PHE A 128 -1.68 -4.87 -15.13
C PHE A 128 -1.12 -5.08 -16.53
N ARG A 129 -1.95 -5.56 -17.46
CA ARG A 129 -1.54 -5.91 -18.84
C ARG A 129 -0.74 -4.80 -19.53
N ARG A 130 -1.03 -3.53 -19.24
CA ARG A 130 -0.31 -2.38 -19.78
C ARG A 130 1.16 -2.32 -19.35
N LEU A 131 1.50 -2.85 -18.17
CA LEU A 131 2.84 -2.78 -17.56
C LEU A 131 3.67 -4.04 -17.78
N THR A 132 3.16 -5.01 -18.54
CA THR A 132 3.91 -6.22 -18.91
C THR A 132 5.11 -5.89 -19.80
N ARG A 133 5.03 -4.82 -20.58
CA ARG A 133 6.06 -4.33 -21.50
C ARG A 133 6.13 -2.81 -21.42
N ASP A 134 7.32 -2.24 -21.63
CA ASP A 134 7.48 -0.79 -21.82
C ASP A 134 7.06 -0.43 -23.25
N TYR A 135 5.92 0.26 -23.36
CA TYR A 135 5.39 0.83 -24.59
C TYR A 135 5.59 2.36 -24.66
N GLU A 136 6.16 2.95 -23.60
CA GLU A 136 6.06 4.38 -23.38
C GLU A 136 7.25 5.12 -23.96
N ARG A 137 6.99 6.25 -24.62
CA ARG A 137 8.05 7.10 -25.16
C ARG A 137 8.89 7.75 -24.07
N LEU A 138 8.25 8.20 -22.99
CA LEU A 138 8.91 8.92 -21.89
C LEU A 138 9.07 8.02 -20.64
N PRO A 139 10.22 8.10 -19.93
CA PRO A 139 10.43 7.30 -18.73
C PRO A 139 9.50 7.72 -17.60
N ALA A 140 9.20 9.02 -17.52
CA ALA A 140 8.25 9.58 -16.58
C ALA A 140 6.84 9.00 -16.77
N THR A 141 6.40 8.78 -18.01
CA THR A 141 5.10 8.14 -18.29
C THR A 141 5.09 6.70 -17.81
N LEU A 142 6.15 5.93 -18.06
CA LEU A 142 6.24 4.55 -17.57
C LEU A 142 6.22 4.50 -16.03
N ALA A 143 7.02 5.34 -15.37
CA ALA A 143 7.05 5.44 -13.91
C ALA A 143 5.69 5.89 -13.35
N GLY A 144 5.05 6.87 -13.98
CA GLY A 144 3.73 7.37 -13.60
C GLY A 144 2.64 6.31 -13.71
N LEU A 145 2.63 5.50 -14.77
CA LEU A 145 1.67 4.39 -14.90
C LEU A 145 1.90 3.31 -13.83
N HIS A 146 3.15 3.06 -13.44
CA HIS A 146 3.44 2.19 -12.30
C HIS A 146 2.90 2.80 -11.00
N LEU A 147 3.13 4.10 -10.76
CA LEU A 147 2.57 4.78 -9.59
C LEU A 147 1.04 4.68 -9.54
N VAL A 148 0.34 4.91 -10.65
CA VAL A 148 -1.12 4.78 -10.72
C VAL A 148 -1.57 3.36 -10.34
N ALA A 149 -0.95 2.33 -10.91
CA ALA A 149 -1.32 0.96 -10.59
C ALA A 149 -0.97 0.58 -9.12
N PHE A 150 0.11 1.14 -8.55
CA PHE A 150 0.39 1.03 -7.12
C PHE A 150 -0.69 1.71 -6.27
N SER A 151 -1.13 2.91 -6.64
CA SER A 151 -2.20 3.62 -5.95
C SER A 151 -3.52 2.85 -5.97
N VAL A 152 -3.87 2.20 -7.10
CA VAL A 152 -5.06 1.32 -7.17
C VAL A 152 -4.97 0.17 -6.17
N LEU A 153 -3.81 -0.47 -6.04
CA LEU A 153 -3.60 -1.55 -5.06
C LEU A 153 -3.64 -1.02 -3.62
N LEU A 154 -3.04 0.13 -3.37
CA LEU A 154 -3.03 0.77 -2.05
C LEU A 154 -4.44 1.19 -1.63
N LEU A 155 -5.21 1.80 -2.52
CA LEU A 155 -6.59 2.21 -2.27
C LEU A 155 -7.48 1.03 -1.93
N ARG A 156 -7.30 -0.12 -2.59
CA ARG A 156 -8.03 -1.34 -2.24
C ARG A 156 -7.73 -1.79 -0.80
N ARG A 157 -6.44 -1.78 -0.40
CA ARG A 157 -6.06 -2.11 0.98
C ARG A 157 -6.57 -1.08 1.98
N ALA A 158 -6.50 0.20 1.64
CA ALA A 158 -7.00 1.28 2.49
C ALA A 158 -8.51 1.13 2.71
N ALA A 159 -9.27 0.77 1.67
CA ALA A 159 -10.69 0.45 1.79
C ALA A 159 -10.93 -0.76 2.70
N ASP A 160 -10.13 -1.83 2.58
CA ASP A 160 -10.20 -2.98 3.50
C ASP A 160 -9.90 -2.54 4.95
N PHE A 161 -8.88 -1.72 5.19
CA PHE A 161 -8.57 -1.20 6.53
C PHE A 161 -9.68 -0.29 7.08
N ALA A 162 -10.24 0.59 6.26
CA ALA A 162 -11.35 1.46 6.63
C ALA A 162 -12.61 0.64 6.96
N ALA A 163 -12.88 -0.43 6.21
CA ALA A 163 -13.98 -1.35 6.48
C ALA A 163 -13.73 -2.17 7.76
N VAL A 164 -12.48 -2.49 8.08
CA VAL A 164 -12.13 -3.34 9.23
C VAL A 164 -12.26 -2.60 10.57
N ARG A 165 -12.09 -1.26 10.64
CA ARG A 165 -12.19 -0.51 11.92
C ARG A 165 -12.55 0.99 11.81
N ASN A 166 -13.62 1.36 11.11
CA ASN A 166 -14.25 2.67 11.37
C ASN A 166 -15.65 2.48 11.96
N SER A 167 -15.73 2.40 13.29
CA SER A 167 -16.99 2.53 14.04
C SER A 167 -17.52 3.96 14.09
N LEU A 168 -16.98 4.86 13.25
CA LEU A 168 -17.28 6.30 13.30
C LEU A 168 -18.69 6.64 12.82
N TYR A 169 -19.41 5.68 12.23
CA TYR A 169 -20.86 5.71 12.11
C TYR A 169 -21.44 4.31 12.30
N SER A 170 -21.70 3.93 13.55
CA SER A 170 -22.85 3.07 13.81
C SER A 170 -24.05 3.99 14.06
N GLU A 171 -24.71 4.48 13.00
CA GLU A 171 -26.16 4.62 13.16
C GLU A 171 -26.64 3.20 13.42
N ALA A 172 -27.01 2.96 14.67
CA ALA A 172 -27.42 1.64 15.12
C ALA A 172 -28.64 1.23 14.27
N ASP A 173 -28.45 0.26 13.38
CA ASP A 173 -29.53 -0.46 12.72
C ASP A 173 -30.31 -1.23 13.78
N TRP A 174 -31.21 -0.53 14.46
CA TRP A 174 -32.22 -1.14 15.30
C TRP A 174 -33.35 -1.61 14.39
N GLN A 175 -33.51 -2.93 14.27
CA GLN A 175 -34.57 -3.51 13.47
C GLN A 175 -35.74 -3.88 14.38
N LEU A 176 -36.96 -3.56 13.95
CA LEU A 176 -38.18 -3.97 14.62
C LEU A 176 -38.40 -5.47 14.39
N SER A 177 -38.47 -6.26 15.45
CA SER A 177 -38.77 -7.68 15.32
C SER A 177 -40.23 -7.88 14.89
N ALA A 178 -40.44 -8.44 13.70
CA ALA A 178 -41.76 -8.77 13.19
C ALA A 178 -42.53 -9.78 14.07
N ARG A 179 -41.86 -10.49 14.99
CA ARG A 179 -42.50 -11.52 15.84
C ARG A 179 -43.08 -10.99 17.14
N ASN A 180 -42.50 -9.93 17.71
CA ASN A 180 -42.88 -9.47 19.05
C ASN A 180 -42.78 -7.94 19.23
N GLY A 181 -42.57 -7.19 18.15
CA GLY A 181 -42.53 -5.72 18.16
C GLY A 181 -41.35 -5.11 18.92
N ARG A 182 -40.36 -5.91 19.35
CA ARG A 182 -39.20 -5.40 20.09
C ARG A 182 -38.11 -4.92 19.14
N LEU A 183 -37.46 -3.80 19.49
CA LEU A 183 -36.25 -3.32 18.82
C LEU A 183 -35.06 -4.20 19.20
N LEU A 184 -34.41 -4.76 18.19
CA LEU A 184 -33.21 -5.58 18.32
C LEU A 184 -32.04 -4.85 17.70
N CYS A 185 -30.91 -4.84 18.42
CA CYS A 185 -29.66 -4.34 17.86
C CYS A 185 -29.17 -5.32 16.78
N ALA A 186 -28.99 -4.87 15.53
CA ALA A 186 -28.48 -5.72 14.45
C ALA A 186 -27.05 -6.24 14.71
N HIS A 187 -26.30 -5.59 15.62
CA HIS A 187 -24.92 -5.95 15.92
C HIS A 187 -24.79 -7.10 16.92
N CYS A 188 -25.57 -7.08 18.01
CA CYS A 188 -25.42 -8.02 19.13
C CYS A 188 -26.70 -8.79 19.49
N ARG A 189 -27.82 -8.52 18.82
CA ARG A 189 -29.17 -9.05 19.12
C ARG A 189 -29.66 -8.80 20.55
N CYS A 190 -29.08 -7.85 21.27
CA CYS A 190 -29.65 -7.39 22.53
C CYS A 190 -31.02 -6.74 22.27
N VAL A 191 -31.96 -7.02 23.17
CA VAL A 191 -33.31 -6.44 23.17
C VAL A 191 -33.25 -5.10 23.90
N ALA A 192 -33.84 -4.04 23.34
CA ALA A 192 -34.02 -2.80 24.07
C ALA A 192 -34.82 -3.07 25.37
N SER A 193 -34.20 -2.85 26.53
CA SER A 193 -34.92 -2.88 27.82
C SER A 193 -35.95 -1.76 27.82
N LYS A 194 -37.17 -2.05 28.32
CA LYS A 194 -38.32 -1.13 28.36
C LYS A 194 -37.88 0.32 28.60
N ILE A 195 -38.34 1.20 27.71
CA ILE A 195 -38.32 2.64 27.89
C ILE A 195 -38.99 2.90 29.25
N HIS A 196 -38.22 3.34 30.24
CA HIS A 196 -38.83 3.95 31.43
C HIS A 196 -39.45 5.26 30.92
N GLU A 197 -40.76 5.43 31.09
CA GLU A 197 -41.42 6.69 30.74
C GLU A 197 -40.65 7.84 31.39
N PRO A 198 -40.15 8.81 30.63
CA PRO A 198 -39.65 10.04 31.22
C PRO A 198 -40.85 10.70 31.89
N LYS A 199 -40.75 10.94 33.21
CA LYS A 199 -41.66 11.89 33.86
C LYS A 199 -41.61 13.19 33.06
N ALA A 200 -42.79 13.69 32.74
CA ALA A 200 -43.03 14.79 31.82
C ALA A 200 -42.33 16.07 32.30
N ASP A 201 -41.13 16.34 31.76
CA ASP A 201 -40.49 17.66 31.74
C ASP A 201 -39.83 17.83 30.36
N VAL A 202 -40.40 18.72 29.54
CA VAL A 202 -40.25 18.81 28.07
C VAL A 202 -38.87 19.31 27.56
N HIS A 203 -37.79 19.25 28.35
CA HIS A 203 -36.50 19.83 27.93
C HIS A 203 -35.25 18.96 28.11
N SER A 204 -35.37 17.64 28.24
CA SER A 204 -34.18 16.77 28.17
C SER A 204 -34.41 15.54 27.28
N ALA A 205 -33.81 15.55 26.09
CA ALA A 205 -33.66 14.35 25.27
C ALA A 205 -32.62 13.43 25.94
N GLY A 206 -33.07 12.65 26.93
CA GLY A 206 -32.24 11.70 27.65
C GLY A 206 -31.90 10.49 26.77
N TRP A 207 -30.65 10.41 26.32
CA TRP A 207 -30.11 9.19 25.71
C TRP A 207 -29.99 8.13 26.80
N THR A 208 -30.67 6.99 26.64
CA THR A 208 -30.43 5.82 27.51
C THR A 208 -29.50 4.85 26.79
N SER A 209 -28.38 4.52 27.45
CA SER A 209 -27.43 3.53 26.95
C SER A 209 -28.02 2.14 27.09
N GLY A 210 -28.21 1.44 25.96
CA GLY A 210 -28.50 0.01 26.00
C GLY A 210 -27.31 -0.79 26.57
N PRO A 211 -27.47 -2.08 26.91
CA PRO A 211 -26.40 -2.93 27.46
C PRO A 211 -25.19 -3.12 26.53
N CYS A 212 -25.28 -2.69 25.28
CA CYS A 212 -24.19 -2.68 24.30
C CYS A 212 -23.64 -1.28 24.00
N GLY A 213 -23.97 -0.27 24.82
CA GLY A 213 -23.44 1.09 24.71
C GLY A 213 -23.93 1.90 23.51
N THR A 214 -24.86 1.36 22.70
CA THR A 214 -25.46 2.11 21.58
C THR A 214 -26.60 2.98 22.06
N ALA A 215 -26.62 4.22 21.57
CA ALA A 215 -27.63 5.20 21.89
C ALA A 215 -28.90 4.94 21.06
N VAL A 216 -30.06 4.88 21.69
CA VAL A 216 -31.36 4.71 21.01
C VAL A 216 -31.96 6.09 20.77
N LYS A 217 -32.23 6.47 19.51
CA LYS A 217 -33.05 7.65 19.22
C LYS A 217 -34.49 7.37 19.67
N PRO A 218 -35.15 8.26 20.43
CA PRO A 218 -36.57 8.13 20.69
C PRO A 218 -37.32 8.19 19.34
N ILE A 219 -38.17 7.20 19.08
CA ILE A 219 -39.16 7.30 18.02
C ILE A 219 -40.16 8.36 18.50
N VAL A 220 -40.07 9.57 17.97
CA VAL A 220 -41.12 10.57 18.15
C VAL A 220 -42.33 10.03 17.38
N ALA A 221 -43.36 9.59 18.10
CA ALA A 221 -44.62 9.25 17.49
C ALA A 221 -45.11 10.49 16.73
N ARG A 222 -45.27 10.38 15.41
CA ARG A 222 -46.06 11.36 14.66
C ARG A 222 -47.49 11.22 15.19
N GLU A 223 -47.94 12.21 15.97
CA GLU A 223 -49.35 12.40 16.20
C GLU A 223 -49.98 12.73 14.84
N SER A 224 -50.69 11.74 14.29
CA SER A 224 -51.61 11.93 13.18
C SER A 224 -52.85 12.64 13.73
N GLY A 225 -52.86 13.97 13.65
CA GLY A 225 -54.06 14.79 13.69
C GLY A 225 -54.71 14.88 12.32
#